data_AF-A0A0R3SUX8-F1
#
_entry.id   AF-A0A0R3SUX8-F1
#
_cell.length_a   1.000
_cell.length_b   1.000
_cell.length_c   1.000
_cell.angle_alpha   90.00
_cell.angle_beta   90.00
_cell.angle_gamma   90.00
#
_symmetry.space_group_name_H-M   'P 1'
#
loop_
_entity.id
_entity.type
_entity.pdbx_description
1 polymer ?
#
loop_
_entity_poly.entity_id
_entity_poly.type
_entity_poly.pdbx_seq_one_letter_code
_entity_poly.pdbx_strand_id
1 'polypeptide(L)'
;MTSSIGSMGEDSLIPVVIDGGSSGCRVGFAGEDTPKIIHTFSTNPPIKRGHIIDWDCLGAHWWEALIQTGYLDNPLLFSVPPLTAKYDRERIIQQAFESFNAPVVYLSNQAVLSLYSIGKTTGLVLDVGHELTHSVPVLEGNCFDPAVFRIELGGSDLTDYFKQLTGRSAHCELLKEKVCEISMAPLKSHKSPNVIFTLPDGQEVSVGMERFQCPEALFKPSLIQNLPGCLAVHEAVYHSIQRLDRDTRRDMYSNIVLAGGSTMFRNFEARLNNEINAIAQFSLKVSINAAPEGGRLSSWLGGSILASLSTFHKMWITKPEYNEYGPAIAVLLLYTSRKTIEFALHHAILRLDLADLDFTEYLMKLLNELGYNFVNAQREIVPDVKEKLCSVAFEFDGQMAKAVSRKSINLQLATTGNRSCGYPEALFQSTFLNLIRNHVLEITHNSIMKCITNRTSKELTAPSLKSTKIKIIDPPEPQ
;
A
#
# COMPACT_ATOMS: atom_id res chain seq x y z
N MET A 1 43.75 2.82 4.69
CA MET A 1 43.37 4.24 4.71
C MET A 1 41.86 4.32 4.65
N THR A 2 41.26 4.42 5.82
CA THR A 2 39.83 4.65 6.06
C THR A 2 39.50 6.08 5.67
N SER A 3 38.79 6.28 4.55
CA SER A 3 38.25 7.60 4.21
C SER A 3 37.01 7.85 5.08
N SER A 4 37.23 8.60 6.15
CA SER A 4 36.20 9.23 6.97
C SER A 4 35.20 9.96 6.07
N ILE A 5 33.93 9.57 6.19
CA ILE A 5 32.78 10.38 5.82
C ILE A 5 32.97 11.71 6.53
N GLY A 6 33.26 12.76 5.78
CA GLY A 6 33.41 14.11 6.31
C GLY A 6 32.16 14.48 7.09
N SER A 7 32.37 15.04 8.27
CA SER A 7 31.34 15.77 9.02
C SER A 7 30.66 16.76 8.08
N MET A 8 29.38 16.53 7.77
CA MET A 8 28.56 17.51 7.08
C MET A 8 28.48 18.76 7.96
N GLY A 9 29.14 19.83 7.50
CA GLY A 9 29.16 21.13 8.17
C GLY A 9 27.80 21.82 8.15
N GLU A 10 27.69 22.86 8.98
CA GLU A 10 26.54 23.69 9.35
C GLU A 10 25.75 24.37 8.20
N ASP A 11 25.95 24.02 6.93
CA ASP A 11 25.24 24.60 5.77
C ASP A 11 24.42 23.54 4.99
N SER A 12 23.74 22.61 5.69
CA SER A 12 22.79 21.72 5.02
C SER A 12 21.49 22.47 4.73
N LEU A 13 21.19 22.73 3.45
CA LEU A 13 19.94 23.32 3.00
C LEU A 13 18.73 22.56 3.57
N ILE A 14 17.82 23.31 4.20
CA ILE A 14 16.60 22.76 4.81
C ILE A 14 15.72 22.17 3.71
N PRO A 15 15.23 20.92 3.82
CA PRO A 15 14.33 20.36 2.81
C PRO A 15 13.05 21.18 2.63
N VAL A 16 12.55 21.23 1.40
CA VAL A 16 11.25 21.83 1.07
C VAL A 16 10.23 20.73 0.79
N VAL A 17 9.07 20.84 1.42
CA VAL A 17 7.97 19.89 1.32
C VAL A 17 6.92 20.43 0.36
N ILE A 18 6.60 19.65 -0.68
CA ILE A 18 5.57 19.94 -1.67
C ILE A 18 4.45 18.90 -1.50
N ASP A 19 3.31 19.34 -0.97
CA ASP A 19 2.08 18.55 -0.91
C ASP A 19 1.14 18.97 -2.04
N GLY A 20 1.05 18.15 -3.08
CA GLY A 20 0.22 18.39 -4.26
C GLY A 20 -1.12 17.64 -4.19
N GLY A 21 -2.22 18.34 -4.43
CA GLY A 21 -3.55 17.76 -4.51
C GLY A 21 -4.38 18.36 -5.64
N SER A 22 -5.58 17.82 -5.87
CA SER A 22 -6.44 18.27 -6.98
C SER A 22 -6.99 19.68 -6.82
N SER A 23 -7.04 20.23 -5.60
CA SER A 23 -7.42 21.62 -5.36
C SER A 23 -6.26 22.61 -5.52
N GLY A 24 -5.01 22.15 -5.53
CA GLY A 24 -3.86 23.04 -5.40
C GLY A 24 -2.64 22.39 -4.75
N CYS A 25 -1.64 23.19 -4.39
CA CYS A 25 -0.42 22.72 -3.73
C CYS A 25 -0.12 23.51 -2.45
N ARG A 26 0.59 22.86 -1.53
CA ARG A 26 1.09 23.42 -0.27
C ARG A 26 2.59 23.24 -0.23
N VAL A 27 3.33 24.33 -0.08
CA VAL A 27 4.79 24.32 -0.15
C VAL A 27 5.39 25.10 1.01
N GLY A 28 6.42 24.55 1.65
CA GLY A 28 7.11 25.20 2.76
C GLY A 28 8.32 24.41 3.23
N PHE A 29 9.08 24.97 4.17
CA PHE A 29 10.30 24.33 4.66
C PHE A 29 9.99 23.29 5.73
N ALA A 30 10.81 22.25 5.79
CA ALA A 30 10.76 21.26 6.85
C ALA A 30 11.05 21.92 8.21
N GLY A 31 10.30 21.50 9.23
CA GLY A 31 10.40 22.01 10.60
C GLY A 31 9.40 23.12 10.91
N GLU A 32 8.68 23.62 9.91
CA GLU A 32 7.56 24.54 10.09
C GLU A 32 6.25 23.76 10.33
N ASP A 33 5.35 24.34 11.13
CA ASP A 33 4.03 23.76 11.46
C ASP A 33 2.97 24.04 10.39
N THR A 34 3.18 25.06 9.55
CA THR A 34 2.25 25.47 8.49
C THR A 34 3.00 25.72 7.18
N PRO A 35 2.41 25.39 6.01
CA PRO A 35 3.04 25.68 4.73
C PRO A 35 3.14 27.19 4.50
N LYS A 36 4.30 27.62 4.01
CA LYS A 36 4.56 29.02 3.65
C LYS A 36 3.69 29.49 2.49
N ILE A 37 3.42 28.60 1.52
CA ILE A 37 2.65 28.88 0.32
C ILE A 37 1.51 27.87 0.21
N ILE A 38 0.29 28.38 -0.01
CA ILE A 38 -0.88 27.58 -0.39
C ILE A 38 -1.41 28.17 -1.69
N HIS A 39 -1.23 27.45 -2.80
CA HIS A 39 -1.81 27.80 -4.09
C HIS A 39 -3.06 26.96 -4.34
N THR A 40 -4.09 27.58 -4.90
CA THR A 40 -5.36 26.94 -5.24
C THR A 40 -5.58 27.04 -6.74
N PHE A 41 -6.02 25.96 -7.38
CA PHE A 41 -6.34 25.96 -8.81
C PHE A 41 -7.74 26.55 -9.03
N SER A 42 -7.82 27.69 -9.71
CA SER A 42 -9.09 28.40 -9.93
C SER A 42 -9.79 28.05 -11.25
N THR A 43 -9.03 27.73 -12.31
CA THR A 43 -9.58 27.43 -13.65
C THR A 43 -8.79 26.31 -14.31
N ASN A 44 -9.47 25.30 -14.85
CA ASN A 44 -8.89 24.13 -15.52
C ASN A 44 -7.76 23.46 -14.70
N PRO A 45 -8.10 22.84 -13.55
CA PRO A 45 -7.09 22.22 -12.70
C PRO A 45 -6.30 21.13 -13.46
N PRO A 46 -4.98 21.05 -13.26
CA PRO A 46 -4.12 20.10 -13.98
C PRO A 46 -4.29 18.65 -13.50
N ILE A 47 -5.03 18.44 -12.41
CA ILE A 47 -5.36 17.13 -11.85
C ILE A 47 -6.86 16.97 -11.91
N LYS A 48 -7.34 15.86 -12.49
CA LYS A 48 -8.76 15.49 -12.52
C LYS A 48 -8.96 14.05 -12.09
N ARG A 49 -9.82 13.86 -11.08
CA ARG A 49 -10.09 12.58 -10.43
C ARG A 49 -8.80 11.86 -10.05
N GLY A 50 -7.76 12.59 -9.60
CA GLY A 50 -6.45 12.04 -9.24
C GLY A 50 -5.55 11.64 -10.41
N HIS A 51 -5.94 11.94 -11.65
CA HIS A 51 -5.09 11.79 -12.83
C HIS A 51 -4.51 13.15 -13.22
N ILE A 52 -3.20 13.21 -13.46
CA ILE A 52 -2.54 14.42 -13.95
C ILE A 52 -2.80 14.52 -15.46
N ILE A 53 -3.56 15.52 -15.87
CA ILE A 53 -3.96 15.75 -17.27
C ILE A 53 -3.11 16.83 -17.95
N ASP A 54 -2.47 17.70 -17.18
CA ASP A 54 -1.61 18.78 -17.67
C ASP A 54 -0.36 18.91 -16.78
N TRP A 55 0.73 18.28 -17.23
CA TRP A 55 2.01 18.26 -16.51
C TRP A 55 2.73 19.62 -16.53
N ASP A 56 2.55 20.39 -17.59
CA ASP A 56 3.23 21.67 -17.77
C ASP A 56 2.59 22.71 -16.84
N CYS A 57 1.26 22.74 -16.78
CA CYS A 57 0.51 23.57 -15.83
C CYS A 57 0.82 23.17 -14.37
N LEU A 58 0.84 21.87 -14.05
CA LEU A 58 1.18 21.42 -12.70
C LEU A 58 2.61 21.81 -12.31
N GLY A 59 3.57 21.61 -13.21
CA GLY A 59 4.96 21.98 -13.01
C GLY A 59 5.15 23.48 -12.81
N ALA A 60 4.42 24.32 -13.57
CA ALA A 60 4.46 25.77 -13.42
C ALA A 60 3.95 26.21 -12.05
N HIS A 61 2.87 25.63 -11.55
CA HIS A 61 2.36 25.93 -10.20
C HIS A 61 3.33 25.51 -9.10
N TRP A 62 3.95 24.32 -9.21
CA TRP A 62 4.99 23.92 -8.26
C TRP A 62 6.21 24.84 -8.30
N TRP A 63 6.65 25.24 -9.50
CA TRP A 63 7.78 26.13 -9.67
C TRP A 63 7.53 27.52 -9.09
N GLU A 64 6.35 28.10 -9.37
CA GLU A 64 5.95 29.39 -8.82
C GLU A 64 5.92 29.36 -7.29
N ALA A 65 5.30 28.32 -6.71
CA ALA A 65 5.25 28.15 -5.26
C ALA A 65 6.66 27.98 -4.66
N LEU A 66 7.55 27.20 -5.30
CA LEU A 66 8.94 27.04 -4.87
C LEU A 66 9.70 28.36 -4.86
N ILE A 67 9.63 29.15 -5.93
CA ILE A 67 10.28 30.47 -5.98
C ILE A 67 9.76 31.37 -4.85
N GLN A 68 8.44 31.39 -4.62
CA GLN A 68 7.84 32.20 -3.56
C GLN A 68 8.27 31.77 -2.15
N THR A 69 8.65 30.50 -1.95
CA THR A 69 9.24 30.09 -0.67
C THR A 69 10.65 30.65 -0.44
N GLY A 70 11.38 31.01 -1.50
CA GLY A 70 12.81 31.32 -1.44
C GLY A 70 13.69 30.09 -1.62
N TYR A 71 13.24 29.13 -2.43
CA TYR A 71 13.99 27.91 -2.78
C TYR A 71 15.36 28.23 -3.40
N LEU A 72 16.41 27.56 -2.93
CA LEU A 72 17.81 27.70 -3.32
C LEU A 72 18.44 26.34 -3.61
N ASP A 73 17.83 25.55 -4.51
CA ASP A 73 18.26 24.18 -4.80
C ASP A 73 18.26 23.29 -3.54
N ASN A 74 17.23 23.42 -2.71
CA ASN A 74 17.06 22.63 -1.49
C ASN A 74 16.69 21.16 -1.82
N PRO A 75 16.94 20.20 -0.90
CA PRO A 75 16.30 18.88 -0.95
C PRO A 75 14.78 18.98 -1.11
N LEU A 76 14.18 18.20 -2.00
CA LEU A 76 12.73 18.21 -2.21
C LEU A 76 12.05 16.94 -1.70
N LEU A 77 10.98 17.10 -0.91
CA LEU A 77 10.04 16.03 -0.59
C LEU A 77 8.72 16.28 -1.31
N PHE A 78 8.29 15.34 -2.14
CA PHE A 78 6.95 15.36 -2.73
C PHE A 78 6.04 14.36 -2.03
N SER A 79 4.86 14.80 -1.63
CA SER A 79 3.79 13.88 -1.27
C SER A 79 3.10 13.36 -2.54
N VAL A 80 2.77 12.08 -2.58
CA VAL A 80 2.00 11.47 -3.67
C VAL A 80 0.79 10.70 -3.13
N PRO A 81 -0.34 10.66 -3.84
CA PRO A 81 -1.49 9.84 -3.46
C PRO A 81 -1.15 8.35 -3.30
N PRO A 82 -1.98 7.56 -2.59
CA PRO A 82 -1.89 6.11 -2.67
C PRO A 82 -2.11 5.63 -4.11
N LEU A 83 -1.48 4.50 -4.46
CA LEU A 83 -1.62 3.87 -5.78
C LEU A 83 -1.21 4.76 -6.98
N THR A 84 -0.37 5.78 -6.77
CA THR A 84 0.17 6.60 -7.88
C THR A 84 0.80 5.73 -8.96
N ALA A 85 0.52 6.04 -10.23
CA ALA A 85 1.05 5.26 -11.34
C ALA A 85 2.57 5.40 -11.43
N LYS A 86 3.22 4.36 -11.98
CA LYS A 86 4.66 4.38 -12.28
C LYS A 86 5.05 5.64 -13.07
N TYR A 87 4.33 5.91 -14.15
CA TYR A 87 4.57 7.05 -15.04
C TYR A 87 4.56 8.37 -14.27
N ASP A 88 3.56 8.58 -13.40
CA ASP A 88 3.44 9.83 -12.63
C ASP A 88 4.62 10.01 -11.66
N ARG A 89 5.06 8.93 -10.99
CA ARG A 89 6.23 8.98 -10.11
C ARG A 89 7.50 9.35 -10.88
N GLU A 90 7.72 8.72 -12.04
CA GLU A 90 8.87 9.01 -12.91
C GLU A 90 8.86 10.47 -13.37
N ARG A 91 7.70 11.00 -13.76
CA ARG A 91 7.55 12.39 -14.20
C ARG A 91 7.77 13.41 -13.09
N ILE A 92 7.32 13.15 -11.87
CA ILE A 92 7.61 14.00 -10.70
C ILE A 92 9.12 14.07 -10.45
N ILE A 93 9.80 12.92 -10.45
CA ILE A 93 11.26 12.89 -10.29
C ILE A 93 11.96 13.64 -11.41
N GLN A 94 11.52 13.44 -12.66
CA GLN A 94 12.06 14.15 -13.80
C GLN A 94 11.93 15.67 -13.63
N GLN A 95 10.75 16.18 -13.28
CA GLN A 95 10.54 17.61 -13.03
C GLN A 95 11.43 18.14 -11.90
N ALA A 96 11.55 17.38 -10.81
CA ALA A 96 12.37 17.78 -9.68
C ALA A 96 13.86 17.96 -10.05
N PHE A 97 14.45 17.02 -10.80
CA PHE A 97 15.86 17.10 -11.18
C PHE A 97 16.13 17.99 -12.40
N GLU A 98 15.30 17.90 -13.45
CA GLU A 98 15.56 18.57 -14.73
C GLU A 98 15.01 19.99 -14.78
N SER A 99 13.86 20.24 -14.15
CA SER A 99 13.20 21.55 -14.16
C SER A 99 13.51 22.37 -12.91
N PHE A 100 13.48 21.74 -11.73
CA PHE A 100 13.68 22.44 -10.45
C PHE A 100 15.11 22.35 -9.92
N ASN A 101 16.00 21.67 -10.65
CA ASN A 101 17.41 21.51 -10.33
C ASN A 101 17.70 20.98 -8.90
N ALA A 102 16.79 20.19 -8.34
CA ALA A 102 16.94 19.66 -7.00
C ALA A 102 18.21 18.79 -6.87
N PRO A 103 19.00 18.91 -5.79
CA PRO A 103 20.16 18.06 -5.56
C PRO A 103 19.76 16.64 -5.17
N VAL A 104 18.66 16.53 -4.43
CA VAL A 104 18.09 15.28 -3.92
C VAL A 104 16.57 15.37 -3.85
N VAL A 105 15.90 14.23 -4.02
CA VAL A 105 14.43 14.13 -4.04
C VAL A 105 13.98 12.93 -3.21
N TYR A 106 12.83 13.04 -2.55
CA TYR A 106 12.12 11.91 -1.94
C TYR A 106 10.63 11.98 -2.25
N LEU A 107 10.02 10.84 -2.57
CA LEU A 107 8.58 10.71 -2.76
C LEU A 107 7.98 9.96 -1.57
N SER A 108 6.93 10.48 -0.98
CA SER A 108 6.25 9.85 0.16
C SER A 108 4.75 9.78 -0.03
N ASN A 109 4.11 8.72 0.48
CA ASN A 109 2.67 8.55 0.38
C ASN A 109 1.94 9.53 1.33
N GLN A 110 0.94 10.25 0.82
CA GLN A 110 0.14 11.22 1.58
C GLN A 110 -0.53 10.64 2.83
N ALA A 111 -1.00 9.39 2.77
CA ALA A 111 -1.58 8.71 3.92
C ALA A 111 -0.52 8.44 5.00
N VAL A 112 0.65 7.92 4.60
CA VAL A 112 1.76 7.67 5.52
C VAL A 112 2.20 8.96 6.21
N LEU A 113 2.33 10.05 5.45
CA LEU A 113 2.64 11.36 6.02
C LEU A 113 1.56 11.83 7.00
N SER A 114 0.28 11.71 6.63
CA SER A 114 -0.83 12.09 7.51
C SER A 114 -0.79 11.32 8.85
N LEU A 115 -0.36 10.07 8.84
CA LEU A 115 -0.16 9.27 10.06
C LEU A 115 1.00 9.79 10.92
N TYR A 116 2.12 10.17 10.28
CA TYR A 116 3.27 10.77 10.96
C TYR A 116 2.95 12.12 11.61
N SER A 117 2.00 12.87 11.06
CA SER A 117 1.55 14.16 11.64
C SER A 117 0.97 14.04 13.06
N ILE A 118 0.52 12.84 13.45
CA ILE A 118 0.03 12.54 14.81
C ILE A 118 0.96 11.58 15.57
N GLY A 119 2.19 11.36 15.07
CA GLY A 119 3.18 10.51 15.73
C GLY A 119 2.85 9.02 15.72
N LYS A 120 2.06 8.53 14.75
CA LYS A 120 1.76 7.10 14.59
C LYS A 120 2.42 6.54 13.33
N THR A 121 2.76 5.25 13.37
CA THR A 121 3.33 4.50 12.22
C THR A 121 2.40 3.38 11.72
N THR A 122 1.43 2.98 12.53
CA THR A 122 0.37 2.01 12.17
C THR A 122 -1.01 2.61 12.44
N GLY A 123 -1.92 2.44 11.50
CA GLY A 123 -3.31 2.90 11.59
C GLY A 123 -3.98 3.00 10.23
N LEU A 124 -5.27 3.33 10.22
CA LEU A 124 -6.02 3.56 8.99
C LEU A 124 -6.21 5.06 8.76
N VAL A 125 -5.82 5.54 7.60
CA VAL A 125 -6.04 6.93 7.19
C VAL A 125 -7.26 7.01 6.31
N LEU A 126 -8.24 7.83 6.71
CA LEU A 126 -9.34 8.26 5.88
C LEU A 126 -9.03 9.68 5.37
N ASP A 127 -8.57 9.76 4.14
CA ASP A 127 -8.28 11.03 3.46
C ASP A 127 -9.46 11.44 2.57
N VAL A 128 -10.21 12.47 2.97
CA VAL A 128 -11.34 13.02 2.20
C VAL A 128 -10.91 14.34 1.56
N GLY A 129 -10.36 14.25 0.36
CA GLY A 129 -9.78 15.35 -0.39
C GLY A 129 -10.80 16.19 -1.17
N HIS A 130 -10.30 16.91 -2.18
CA HIS A 130 -11.12 17.75 -3.06
C HIS A 130 -11.82 16.94 -4.16
N GLU A 131 -11.18 15.98 -4.82
CA GLU A 131 -11.86 15.18 -5.88
C GLU A 131 -12.01 13.70 -5.55
N LEU A 132 -11.24 13.20 -4.58
CA LEU A 132 -11.16 11.79 -4.23
C LEU A 132 -11.21 11.63 -2.71
N THR A 133 -11.70 10.48 -2.29
CA THR A 133 -11.58 9.98 -0.94
C THR A 133 -10.80 8.66 -0.95
N HIS A 134 -9.85 8.50 -0.03
CA HIS A 134 -9.09 7.27 0.15
C HIS A 134 -9.24 6.74 1.58
N SER A 135 -9.47 5.44 1.70
CA SER A 135 -9.27 4.70 2.94
C SER A 135 -8.03 3.83 2.80
N VAL A 136 -6.99 4.16 3.55
CA VAL A 136 -5.64 3.60 3.38
C VAL A 136 -5.16 3.01 4.71
N PRO A 137 -5.07 1.68 4.83
CA PRO A 137 -4.43 1.05 5.97
C PRO A 137 -2.91 1.13 5.83
N VAL A 138 -2.26 1.64 6.88
CA VAL A 138 -0.82 1.80 6.98
C VAL A 138 -0.31 0.91 8.12
N LEU A 139 0.66 0.05 7.82
CA LEU A 139 1.32 -0.85 8.75
C LEU A 139 2.80 -0.49 8.79
N GLU A 140 3.28 -0.01 9.95
CA GLU A 140 4.69 0.31 10.19
C GLU A 140 5.30 1.23 9.10
N GLY A 141 4.54 2.24 8.67
CA GLY A 141 4.96 3.19 7.64
C GLY A 141 4.72 2.73 6.19
N ASN A 142 4.09 1.57 5.97
CA ASN A 142 3.82 1.04 4.63
C ASN A 142 2.32 0.88 4.37
N CYS A 143 1.87 1.28 3.18
CA CYS A 143 0.48 1.08 2.78
C CYS A 143 0.23 -0.39 2.44
N PHE A 144 -0.90 -0.94 2.89
CA PHE A 144 -1.38 -2.25 2.43
C PHE A 144 -2.31 -2.07 1.23
N ASP A 145 -1.73 -1.98 0.04
CA ASP A 145 -2.40 -1.65 -1.22
C ASP A 145 -3.68 -2.48 -1.50
N PRO A 146 -3.74 -3.82 -1.27
CA PRO A 146 -4.95 -4.58 -1.51
C PRO A 146 -6.16 -4.15 -0.66
N ALA A 147 -5.94 -3.48 0.47
CA ALA A 147 -6.99 -2.94 1.32
C ALA A 147 -7.24 -1.44 1.15
N VAL A 148 -6.59 -0.80 0.17
CA VAL A 148 -6.89 0.60 -0.18
C VAL A 148 -8.22 0.67 -0.92
N PHE A 149 -9.11 1.55 -0.45
CA PHE A 149 -10.32 1.91 -1.15
C PHE A 149 -10.20 3.35 -1.66
N ARG A 150 -10.38 3.53 -2.97
CA ARG A 150 -10.48 4.82 -3.64
C ARG A 150 -11.93 5.06 -4.04
N ILE A 151 -12.48 6.19 -3.63
CA ILE A 151 -13.84 6.63 -3.91
C ILE A 151 -13.75 7.91 -4.72
N GLU A 152 -14.43 7.97 -5.86
CA GLU A 152 -14.52 9.16 -6.71
C GLU A 152 -15.57 10.15 -6.17
N LEU A 153 -15.47 10.46 -4.88
CA LEU A 153 -16.29 11.42 -4.17
C LEU A 153 -15.37 12.29 -3.31
N GLY A 154 -15.43 13.60 -3.49
CA GLY A 154 -14.65 14.56 -2.70
C GLY A 154 -15.35 15.91 -2.53
N GLY A 155 -14.63 16.88 -1.99
CA GLY A 155 -15.14 18.23 -1.73
C GLY A 155 -15.68 18.97 -2.96
N SER A 156 -15.20 18.69 -4.16
CA SER A 156 -15.63 19.25 -5.45
C SER A 156 -17.04 18.76 -5.81
N ASP A 157 -17.28 17.45 -5.68
CA ASP A 157 -18.61 16.86 -5.85
C ASP A 157 -19.61 17.44 -4.86
N LEU A 158 -19.20 17.63 -3.60
CA LEU A 158 -20.02 18.28 -2.59
C LEU A 158 -20.30 19.74 -2.93
N THR A 159 -19.31 20.47 -3.46
CA THR A 159 -19.51 21.84 -3.94
C THR A 159 -20.53 21.87 -5.07
N ASP A 160 -20.43 20.97 -6.05
CA ASP A 160 -21.37 20.90 -7.17
C ASP A 160 -22.77 20.44 -6.74
N TYR A 161 -22.86 19.51 -5.80
CA TYR A 161 -24.13 19.14 -5.18
C TYR A 161 -24.74 20.31 -4.42
N PHE A 162 -23.95 21.08 -3.68
CA PHE A 162 -24.42 22.27 -2.97
C PHE A 162 -24.92 23.36 -3.93
N LYS A 163 -24.28 23.53 -5.09
CA LYS A 163 -24.78 24.41 -6.15
C LYS A 163 -26.16 23.97 -6.63
N GLN A 164 -26.37 22.67 -6.83
CA GLN A 164 -27.67 22.13 -7.22
C GLN A 164 -28.74 22.34 -6.14
N LEU A 165 -28.40 22.14 -4.87
CA LEU A 165 -29.33 22.33 -3.75
C LEU A 165 -29.74 23.80 -3.57
N THR A 166 -28.79 24.73 -3.69
CA THR A 166 -29.02 26.16 -3.44
C THR A 166 -29.42 26.95 -4.68
N GLY A 167 -29.24 26.38 -5.88
CA GLY A 167 -29.39 27.09 -7.15
C GLY A 167 -28.34 28.18 -7.40
N ARG A 168 -27.26 28.21 -6.61
CA ARG A 168 -26.21 29.24 -6.68
C ARG A 168 -24.94 28.69 -7.33
N SER A 169 -24.16 29.57 -7.96
CA SER A 169 -22.85 29.24 -8.55
C SER A 169 -21.71 30.02 -7.89
N ALA A 170 -21.93 31.28 -7.54
CA ALA A 170 -20.94 32.16 -6.93
C ALA A 170 -20.64 31.77 -5.47
N HIS A 171 -19.36 31.77 -5.10
CA HIS A 171 -18.86 31.57 -3.72
C HIS A 171 -19.35 30.29 -3.02
N CYS A 172 -19.80 29.27 -3.78
CA CYS A 172 -20.42 28.08 -3.20
C CYS A 172 -19.45 27.23 -2.39
N GLU A 173 -18.17 27.18 -2.77
CA GLU A 173 -17.15 26.47 -1.98
C GLU A 173 -16.93 27.13 -0.62
N LEU A 174 -16.79 28.47 -0.59
CA LEU A 174 -16.69 29.23 0.65
C LEU A 174 -17.93 29.05 1.53
N LEU A 175 -19.13 29.15 0.95
CA LEU A 175 -20.38 28.93 1.68
C LEU A 175 -20.42 27.52 2.28
N LYS A 176 -20.13 26.49 1.47
CA LYS A 176 -20.07 25.09 1.92
C LYS A 176 -19.13 24.94 3.11
N GLU A 177 -17.92 25.49 3.03
CA GLU A 177 -16.93 25.39 4.12
C GLU A 177 -17.36 26.11 5.40
N LYS A 178 -18.13 27.21 5.29
CA LYS A 178 -18.51 28.04 6.45
C LYS A 178 -19.84 27.64 7.08
N VAL A 179 -20.79 27.13 6.31
CA VAL A 179 -22.17 26.91 6.78
C VAL A 179 -22.55 25.43 6.91
N CYS A 180 -21.91 24.53 6.15
CA CYS A 180 -22.28 23.12 6.17
C CYS A 180 -21.73 22.40 7.40
N GLU A 181 -22.51 21.47 7.93
CA GLU A 181 -22.11 20.63 9.06
C GLU A 181 -22.78 19.25 8.96
N ILE A 182 -22.12 18.24 9.52
CA ILE A 182 -22.66 16.88 9.51
C ILE A 182 -23.69 16.72 10.62
N SER A 183 -24.87 16.24 10.24
CA SER A 183 -25.93 15.96 11.19
C SER A 183 -25.69 14.63 11.90
N MET A 184 -25.83 14.64 13.23
CA MET A 184 -25.88 13.41 14.04
C MET A 184 -27.23 12.69 13.94
N ALA A 185 -28.26 13.37 13.47
CA ALA A 185 -29.61 12.85 13.30
C ALA A 185 -30.22 13.38 12.00
N PRO A 186 -29.87 12.80 10.84
CA PRO A 186 -30.25 13.32 9.52
C PRO A 186 -31.75 13.60 9.38
N LEU A 187 -32.60 12.72 9.92
CA LEU A 187 -34.06 12.83 9.88
C LEU A 187 -34.63 14.02 10.66
N LYS A 188 -33.91 14.58 11.64
CA LYS A 188 -34.35 15.74 12.44
C LYS A 188 -33.88 17.08 11.86
N SER A 189 -32.98 17.06 10.87
CA SER A 189 -32.33 18.26 10.32
C SER A 189 -33.31 19.24 9.65
N HIS A 190 -34.44 18.76 9.11
CA HIS A 190 -35.47 19.57 8.44
C HIS A 190 -36.13 20.65 9.32
N LYS A 191 -35.93 20.59 10.65
CA LYS A 191 -36.45 21.57 11.61
C LYS A 191 -35.44 22.66 12.00
N SER A 192 -34.23 22.63 11.44
CA SER A 192 -33.17 23.58 11.80
C SER A 192 -33.44 24.96 11.19
N PRO A 193 -33.23 26.06 11.94
CA PRO A 193 -33.47 27.40 11.41
C PRO A 193 -32.45 27.78 10.34
N ASN A 194 -32.87 28.62 9.38
CA ASN A 194 -31.96 29.16 8.37
C ASN A 194 -30.85 30.01 9.01
N VAL A 195 -29.69 30.03 8.37
CA VAL A 195 -28.53 30.83 8.76
C VAL A 195 -28.24 31.78 7.63
N ILE A 196 -28.01 33.03 7.99
CA ILE A 196 -27.64 34.09 7.06
C ILE A 196 -26.12 34.24 7.11
N PHE A 197 -25.48 34.17 5.95
CA PHE A 197 -24.05 34.38 5.79
C PHE A 197 -23.81 35.55 4.83
N THR A 198 -22.96 36.49 5.24
CA THR A 198 -22.57 37.63 4.41
C THR A 198 -21.36 37.25 3.56
N LEU A 199 -21.53 37.28 2.24
CA LEU A 199 -20.47 37.02 1.27
C LEU A 199 -19.42 38.15 1.24
N PRO A 200 -18.23 37.91 0.66
CA PRO A 200 -17.19 38.94 0.53
C PRO A 200 -17.62 40.20 -0.26
N ASP A 201 -18.60 40.05 -1.14
CA ASP A 201 -19.22 41.14 -1.91
C ASP A 201 -20.30 41.92 -1.10
N GLY A 202 -20.54 41.53 0.16
CA GLY A 202 -21.56 42.10 1.03
C GLY A 202 -22.95 41.50 0.86
N GLN A 203 -23.17 40.59 -0.09
CA GLN A 203 -24.48 39.96 -0.28
C GLN A 203 -24.79 38.98 0.85
N GLU A 204 -25.97 39.10 1.46
CA GLU A 204 -26.47 38.13 2.43
C GLU A 204 -27.13 36.92 1.75
N VAL A 205 -26.75 35.72 2.20
CA VAL A 205 -27.28 34.46 1.69
C VAL A 205 -27.89 33.67 2.84
N SER A 206 -29.17 33.30 2.70
CA SER A 206 -29.87 32.42 3.63
C SER A 206 -29.72 30.97 3.19
N VAL A 207 -29.13 30.13 4.03
CA VAL A 207 -28.98 28.69 3.80
C VAL A 207 -29.79 27.94 4.85
N GLY A 208 -30.62 26.99 4.44
CA GLY A 208 -31.49 26.19 5.30
C GLY A 208 -30.94 24.78 5.50
N MET A 209 -31.71 23.79 5.06
CA MET A 209 -31.40 22.36 5.22
C MET A 209 -30.24 21.86 4.34
N GLU A 210 -29.90 22.61 3.29
CA GLU A 210 -28.83 22.31 2.33
C GLU A 210 -27.49 22.13 3.05
N ARG A 211 -27.31 22.83 4.18
CA ARG A 211 -26.11 22.76 5.02
C ARG A 211 -25.84 21.37 5.62
N PHE A 212 -26.90 20.59 5.84
CA PHE A 212 -26.81 19.23 6.37
C PHE A 212 -26.90 18.21 5.23
N GLN A 213 -27.75 18.50 4.25
CA GLN A 213 -27.97 17.61 3.12
C GLN A 213 -26.73 17.47 2.24
N CYS A 214 -25.98 18.55 2.02
CA CYS A 214 -24.75 18.51 1.24
C CYS A 214 -23.69 17.54 1.81
N PRO A 215 -23.19 17.72 3.04
CA PRO A 215 -22.17 16.81 3.59
C PRO A 215 -22.71 15.40 3.90
N GLU A 216 -24.03 15.20 4.01
CA GLU A 216 -24.63 13.86 4.13
C GLU A 216 -24.30 12.98 2.93
N ALA A 217 -24.02 13.54 1.75
CA ALA A 217 -23.60 12.77 0.58
C ALA A 217 -22.32 11.94 0.82
N LEU A 218 -21.46 12.30 1.79
CA LEU A 218 -20.32 11.46 2.18
C LEU A 218 -20.74 10.15 2.88
N PHE A 219 -21.86 10.18 3.59
CA PHE A 219 -22.43 9.03 4.30
C PHE A 219 -23.53 8.34 3.49
N LYS A 220 -24.09 9.03 2.49
CA LYS A 220 -25.11 8.53 1.59
C LYS A 220 -24.86 9.05 0.16
N PRO A 221 -23.90 8.46 -0.58
CA PRO A 221 -23.54 8.94 -1.92
C PRO A 221 -24.71 8.94 -2.93
N SER A 222 -25.72 8.08 -2.71
CA SER A 222 -26.93 8.02 -3.53
C SER A 222 -27.74 9.32 -3.56
N LEU A 223 -27.44 10.31 -2.72
CA LEU A 223 -28.04 11.64 -2.75
C LEU A 223 -27.61 12.48 -3.97
N ILE A 224 -26.45 12.17 -4.55
CA ILE A 224 -25.94 12.82 -5.76
C ILE A 224 -26.35 11.98 -6.97
N GLN A 225 -27.35 12.45 -7.72
CA GLN A 225 -27.98 11.68 -8.81
C GLN A 225 -27.02 11.34 -9.96
N ASN A 226 -26.05 12.21 -10.24
CA ASN A 226 -25.12 12.06 -11.37
C ASN A 226 -23.80 11.38 -11.00
N LEU A 227 -23.68 10.88 -9.76
CA LEU A 227 -22.48 10.19 -9.31
C LEU A 227 -22.64 8.69 -9.57
N PRO A 228 -21.63 8.01 -10.15
CA PRO A 228 -21.64 6.56 -10.20
C PRO A 228 -21.77 5.99 -8.77
N GLY A 229 -22.49 4.88 -8.63
CA GLY A 229 -22.68 4.22 -7.35
C GLY A 229 -21.32 3.94 -6.69
N CYS A 230 -21.10 4.51 -5.51
CA CYS A 230 -19.86 4.39 -4.77
C CYS A 230 -20.15 4.18 -3.28
N LEU A 231 -19.11 3.74 -2.55
CA LEU A 231 -19.20 3.50 -1.11
C LEU A 231 -19.31 4.80 -0.34
N ALA A 232 -20.04 4.78 0.76
CA ALA A 232 -19.96 5.82 1.77
C ALA A 232 -18.60 5.76 2.50
N VAL A 233 -18.20 6.87 3.13
CA VAL A 233 -16.89 6.96 3.80
C VAL A 233 -16.73 5.94 4.94
N HIS A 234 -17.80 5.67 5.70
CA HIS A 234 -17.77 4.70 6.80
C HIS A 234 -17.72 3.26 6.30
N GLU A 235 -18.39 2.96 5.18
CA GLU A 235 -18.32 1.64 4.52
C GLU A 235 -16.92 1.38 3.97
N ALA A 236 -16.28 2.40 3.36
CA ALA A 236 -14.91 2.28 2.87
C ALA A 236 -13.91 1.98 4.00
N VAL A 237 -14.03 2.68 5.14
CA VAL A 237 -13.23 2.38 6.34
C VAL A 237 -13.46 0.94 6.81
N TYR A 238 -14.72 0.54 6.96
CA TYR A 238 -15.07 -0.81 7.38
C TYR A 238 -14.48 -1.86 6.44
N HIS A 239 -14.73 -1.75 5.13
CA HIS A 239 -14.25 -2.72 4.15
C HIS A 239 -12.73 -2.74 4.01
N SER A 240 -12.06 -1.59 4.15
CA SER A 240 -10.60 -1.52 4.20
C SER A 240 -10.06 -2.38 5.35
N ILE A 241 -10.59 -2.19 6.56
CA ILE A 241 -10.17 -2.99 7.73
C ILE A 241 -10.53 -4.47 7.56
N GLN A 242 -11.69 -4.79 6.98
CA GLN A 242 -12.10 -6.19 6.75
C GLN A 242 -11.20 -6.94 5.77
N ARG A 243 -10.42 -6.25 4.93
CA ARG A 243 -9.44 -6.89 4.02
C ARG A 243 -8.12 -7.25 4.70
N LEU A 244 -7.90 -6.81 5.95
CA LEU A 244 -6.71 -7.13 6.72
C LEU A 244 -6.89 -8.37 7.58
N ASP A 245 -5.77 -8.90 8.07
CA ASP A 245 -5.73 -10.01 9.02
C ASP A 245 -6.36 -9.64 10.35
N ARG A 246 -7.04 -10.60 11.00
CA ARG A 246 -7.83 -10.38 12.21
C ARG A 246 -7.06 -9.65 13.31
N ASP A 247 -5.78 -9.96 13.47
CA ASP A 247 -4.93 -9.40 14.52
C ASP A 247 -4.66 -7.90 14.30
N THR A 248 -4.48 -7.49 13.04
CA THR A 248 -4.22 -6.08 12.68
C THR A 248 -5.47 -5.20 12.76
N ARG A 249 -6.67 -5.78 12.65
CA ARG A 249 -7.93 -5.00 12.61
C ARG A 249 -8.16 -4.20 13.89
N ARG A 250 -7.77 -4.75 15.03
CA ARG A 250 -7.88 -4.07 16.33
C ARG A 250 -7.08 -2.77 16.31
N ASP A 251 -5.86 -2.84 15.83
CA ASP A 251 -4.96 -1.69 15.77
C ASP A 251 -5.50 -0.63 14.82
N MET A 252 -6.07 -1.03 13.67
CA MET A 252 -6.71 -0.11 12.73
C MET A 252 -7.92 0.62 13.33
N TYR A 253 -8.85 -0.10 13.98
CA TYR A 253 -10.01 0.54 14.62
C TYR A 253 -9.59 1.49 15.74
N SER A 254 -8.55 1.14 16.49
CA SER A 254 -8.02 1.99 17.56
C SER A 254 -7.18 3.19 17.06
N ASN A 255 -6.86 3.23 15.76
CA ASN A 255 -5.99 4.23 15.17
C ASN A 255 -6.50 4.68 13.79
N ILE A 256 -7.74 5.17 13.74
CA ILE A 256 -8.25 5.84 12.54
C ILE A 256 -7.76 7.29 12.55
N VAL A 257 -7.28 7.78 11.42
CA VAL A 257 -6.74 9.13 11.24
C VAL A 257 -7.50 9.84 10.12
N LEU A 258 -8.03 11.02 10.41
CA LEU A 258 -8.70 11.87 9.43
C LEU A 258 -7.70 12.79 8.74
N ALA A 259 -7.69 12.76 7.42
CA ALA A 259 -6.91 13.62 6.55
C ALA A 259 -7.80 14.24 5.46
N GLY A 260 -7.34 15.33 4.85
CA GLY A 260 -8.04 16.01 3.77
C GLY A 260 -8.97 17.13 4.26
N GLY A 261 -9.25 18.08 3.36
CA GLY A 261 -10.04 19.27 3.70
C GLY A 261 -11.50 18.97 4.02
N SER A 262 -12.08 17.92 3.43
CA SER A 262 -13.51 17.60 3.62
C SER A 262 -13.79 16.88 4.94
N THR A 263 -12.77 16.42 5.69
CA THR A 263 -12.97 15.93 7.07
C THR A 263 -13.15 17.05 8.08
N MET A 264 -12.98 18.31 7.66
CA MET A 264 -13.11 19.50 8.53
C MET A 264 -14.57 19.88 8.82
N PHE A 265 -15.56 19.20 8.22
CA PHE A 265 -16.95 19.43 8.58
C PHE A 265 -17.18 19.17 10.07
N ARG A 266 -17.92 20.06 10.71
CA ARG A 266 -18.28 19.89 12.12
C ARG A 266 -19.03 18.56 12.32
N ASN A 267 -18.72 17.87 13.41
CA ASN A 267 -19.24 16.55 13.79
C ASN A 267 -18.83 15.39 12.87
N PHE A 268 -17.90 15.57 11.93
CA PHE A 268 -17.43 14.48 11.06
C PHE A 268 -16.94 13.27 11.86
N GLU A 269 -16.03 13.50 12.82
CA GLU A 269 -15.47 12.48 13.69
C GLU A 269 -16.55 11.73 14.48
N ALA A 270 -17.43 12.46 15.16
CA ALA A 270 -18.49 11.88 15.98
C ALA A 270 -19.47 11.04 15.15
N ARG A 271 -19.85 11.52 13.96
CA ARG A 271 -20.72 10.77 13.04
C ARG A 271 -20.03 9.51 12.54
N LEU A 272 -18.79 9.63 12.07
CA LEU A 272 -18.02 8.48 11.58
C LEU A 272 -17.85 7.42 12.67
N ASN A 273 -17.54 7.83 13.90
CA ASN A 273 -17.43 6.93 15.04
C ASN A 273 -18.74 6.16 15.28
N ASN A 274 -19.89 6.83 15.22
CA ASN A 274 -21.18 6.17 15.41
C ASN A 274 -21.49 5.15 14.30
N GLU A 275 -21.24 5.50 13.03
CA GLU A 275 -21.48 4.60 11.90
C GLU A 275 -20.55 3.38 11.95
N ILE A 276 -19.28 3.59 12.28
CA ILE A 276 -18.31 2.49 12.41
C ILE A 276 -18.70 1.56 13.57
N ASN A 277 -19.09 2.10 14.72
CA ASN A 277 -19.54 1.27 15.85
C ASN A 277 -20.81 0.48 15.50
N ALA A 278 -21.71 1.05 14.71
CA ALA A 278 -22.93 0.37 14.26
C ALA A 278 -22.63 -0.77 13.28
N ILE A 279 -21.77 -0.54 12.28
CA ILE A 279 -21.46 -1.54 11.25
C ILE A 279 -20.51 -2.63 11.73
N ALA A 280 -19.54 -2.29 12.59
CA ALA A 280 -18.55 -3.25 13.07
C ALA A 280 -19.16 -4.29 14.02
N GLN A 281 -20.26 -3.98 14.71
CA GLN A 281 -20.98 -4.92 15.61
C GLN A 281 -20.10 -5.63 16.66
N PHE A 282 -18.91 -5.10 16.96
CA PHE A 282 -17.94 -5.64 17.91
C PHE A 282 -17.58 -4.60 18.97
N SER A 283 -17.26 -5.05 20.18
CA SER A 283 -16.79 -4.24 21.30
C SER A 283 -15.33 -3.80 21.17
N LEU A 284 -14.89 -3.40 19.97
CA LEU A 284 -13.57 -2.84 19.77
C LEU A 284 -13.61 -1.34 20.07
N LYS A 285 -12.61 -0.85 20.80
CA LYS A 285 -12.46 0.58 21.04
C LYS A 285 -12.10 1.27 19.72
N VAL A 286 -13.06 1.96 19.13
CA VAL A 286 -12.82 2.85 18.00
C VAL A 286 -12.19 4.15 18.50
N SER A 287 -11.07 4.57 17.92
CA SER A 287 -10.50 5.88 18.15
C SER A 287 -10.17 6.52 16.83
N ILE A 288 -10.71 7.72 16.64
CA ILE A 288 -10.51 8.55 15.49
C ILE A 288 -9.70 9.75 15.96
N ASN A 289 -8.66 10.10 15.20
CA ASN A 289 -7.75 11.18 15.52
C ASN A 289 -7.56 12.05 14.28
N ALA A 290 -7.13 13.28 14.45
CA ALA A 290 -6.71 14.18 13.38
C ALA A 290 -5.46 14.93 13.84
N ALA A 291 -4.75 15.56 12.90
CA ALA A 291 -3.66 16.48 13.23
C ALA A 291 -4.20 17.69 14.05
N PRO A 292 -3.34 18.44 14.76
CA PRO A 292 -3.77 19.58 15.60
C PRO A 292 -4.61 20.62 14.86
N GLU A 293 -4.29 20.92 13.60
CA GLU A 293 -5.05 21.83 12.74
C GLU A 293 -6.16 21.12 11.92
N GLY A 294 -6.47 19.88 12.29
CA GLY A 294 -7.39 19.00 11.58
C GLY A 294 -6.78 18.35 10.33
N GLY A 295 -7.64 17.73 9.52
CA GLY A 295 -7.23 16.94 8.35
C GLY A 295 -6.60 17.73 7.20
N ARG A 296 -6.86 19.04 7.12
CA ARG A 296 -6.56 19.87 5.94
C ARG A 296 -5.08 19.89 5.54
N LEU A 297 -4.18 19.86 6.52
CA LEU A 297 -2.72 20.00 6.32
C LEU A 297 -1.93 18.77 6.77
N SER A 298 -2.61 17.66 7.09
CA SER A 298 -1.98 16.50 7.74
C SER A 298 -0.85 15.88 6.91
N SER A 299 -1.03 15.72 5.60
CA SER A 299 0.01 15.20 4.70
C SER A 299 1.23 16.13 4.66
N TRP A 300 1.01 17.44 4.54
CA TRP A 300 2.09 18.42 4.53
C TRP A 300 2.85 18.47 5.86
N LEU A 301 2.14 18.52 6.99
CA LEU A 301 2.74 18.53 8.33
C LEU A 301 3.55 17.25 8.58
N GLY A 302 3.02 16.09 8.18
CA GLY A 302 3.76 14.83 8.23
C GLY A 302 5.03 14.84 7.37
N GLY A 303 4.98 15.49 6.21
CA GLY A 303 6.14 15.72 5.36
C GLY A 303 7.18 16.62 6.03
N SER A 304 6.75 17.71 6.67
CA SER A 304 7.60 18.63 7.43
C SER A 304 8.33 17.91 8.58
N ILE A 305 7.60 17.10 9.35
CA ILE A 305 8.16 16.28 10.43
C ILE A 305 9.14 15.25 9.88
N LEU A 306 8.76 14.48 8.84
CA LEU A 306 9.59 13.43 8.26
C LEU A 306 10.90 13.99 7.70
N ALA A 307 10.83 15.13 7.01
CA ALA A 307 11.97 15.80 6.41
C ALA A 307 12.91 16.43 7.45
N SER A 308 12.42 16.71 8.66
CA SER A 308 13.21 17.24 9.77
C SER A 308 13.96 16.15 10.56
N LEU A 309 13.70 14.87 10.28
CA LEU A 309 14.40 13.79 10.98
C LEU A 309 15.88 13.74 10.58
N SER A 310 16.75 13.52 11.56
CA SER A 310 18.19 13.35 11.32
C SER A 310 18.52 12.20 10.37
N THR A 311 17.65 11.19 10.27
CA THR A 311 17.78 10.04 9.37
C THR A 311 17.16 10.26 7.98
N PHE A 312 16.58 11.43 7.71
CA PHE A 312 15.90 11.74 6.45
C PHE A 312 16.82 11.55 5.23
N HIS A 313 18.08 11.99 5.34
CA HIS A 313 19.10 11.89 4.29
C HIS A 313 19.32 10.48 3.74
N LYS A 314 19.06 9.46 4.55
CA LYS A 314 19.20 8.06 4.12
C LYS A 314 18.11 7.66 3.10
N MET A 315 17.02 8.42 2.96
CA MET A 315 15.89 8.14 2.03
C MET A 315 16.04 8.78 0.67
N TRP A 316 17.05 9.61 0.48
CA TRP A 316 17.17 10.45 -0.70
C TRP A 316 17.48 9.66 -1.96
N ILE A 317 16.87 10.14 -3.04
CA ILE A 317 17.30 9.88 -4.41
C ILE A 317 18.25 11.01 -4.75
N THR A 318 19.47 10.68 -5.12
CA THR A 318 20.51 11.68 -5.41
C THR A 318 20.60 11.95 -6.91
N LYS A 319 21.03 13.17 -7.29
CA LYS A 319 21.24 13.52 -8.70
C LYS A 319 22.18 12.55 -9.45
N PRO A 320 23.28 12.04 -8.86
CA PRO A 320 24.09 11.00 -9.50
C PRO A 320 23.32 9.70 -9.78
N GLU A 321 22.50 9.21 -8.83
CA GLU A 321 21.66 8.04 -9.06
C GLU A 321 20.63 8.31 -10.17
N TYR A 322 20.02 9.50 -10.19
CA TYR A 322 19.14 9.91 -11.28
C TYR A 322 19.86 9.95 -12.63
N ASN A 323 21.08 10.46 -12.71
CA ASN A 323 21.83 10.51 -13.96
C ASN A 323 22.20 9.11 -14.49
N GLU A 324 22.35 8.12 -13.61
CA GLU A 324 22.65 6.73 -13.98
C GLU A 324 21.40 5.96 -14.44
N TYR A 325 20.31 6.06 -13.69
CA TYR A 325 19.11 5.23 -13.88
C TYR A 325 17.95 5.97 -14.58
N GLY A 326 18.06 7.28 -14.73
CA GLY A 326 17.01 8.16 -15.23
C GLY A 326 15.77 8.18 -14.31
N PRO A 327 14.61 8.60 -14.83
CA PRO A 327 13.35 8.64 -14.09
C PRO A 327 12.95 7.32 -13.45
N ALA A 328 13.35 6.19 -14.04
CA ALA A 328 13.01 4.84 -13.56
C ALA A 328 13.56 4.53 -12.16
N ILE A 329 14.50 5.32 -11.63
CA ILE A 329 14.96 5.23 -10.24
C ILE A 329 13.81 5.33 -9.23
N ALA A 330 12.74 6.05 -9.58
CA ALA A 330 11.51 6.17 -8.78
C ALA A 330 10.91 4.81 -8.42
N VAL A 331 11.03 3.85 -9.34
CA VAL A 331 10.45 2.51 -9.22
C VAL A 331 11.45 1.55 -8.60
N LEU A 332 12.73 1.67 -8.95
CA LEU A 332 13.77 0.77 -8.45
C LEU A 332 13.80 0.76 -6.91
N LEU A 333 13.61 1.92 -6.27
CA LEU A 333 13.63 2.05 -4.81
C LEU A 333 12.39 1.50 -4.09
N LEU A 334 11.29 1.25 -4.80
CA LEU A 334 10.15 0.51 -4.26
C LEU A 334 10.45 -0.99 -4.16
N TYR A 335 11.32 -1.52 -5.04
CA TYR A 335 11.63 -2.95 -5.14
C TYR A 335 13.00 -3.34 -4.57
N THR A 336 13.93 -2.39 -4.49
CA THR A 336 15.25 -2.61 -3.88
C THR A 336 15.20 -2.13 -2.45
N SER A 337 15.08 -3.09 -1.54
CA SER A 337 15.09 -2.93 -0.09
C SER A 337 16.35 -2.20 0.41
N ARG A 338 16.40 -0.87 0.28
CA ARG A 338 17.30 -0.07 1.11
C ARG A 338 16.63 0.37 2.40
N LYS A 339 15.29 0.29 2.53
CA LYS A 339 14.61 0.99 3.64
C LYS A 339 13.31 0.45 4.25
N THR A 340 12.86 -0.73 3.88
CA THR A 340 11.76 -1.37 4.62
C THR A 340 12.09 -2.84 4.84
N ILE A 341 11.85 -3.26 6.07
CA ILE A 341 11.88 -4.63 6.59
C ILE A 341 11.19 -5.59 5.61
N GLU A 342 11.74 -6.80 5.55
CA GLU A 342 11.28 -7.97 4.81
C GLU A 342 9.75 -8.10 4.80
N PHE A 343 9.10 -7.83 3.66
CA PHE A 343 7.76 -8.32 3.41
C PHE A 343 7.70 -8.98 2.04
N ALA A 344 7.29 -10.24 2.04
CA ALA A 344 7.01 -10.99 0.84
C ALA A 344 5.85 -10.34 0.09
N LEU A 345 6.00 -10.19 -1.23
CA LEU A 345 4.94 -9.72 -2.11
C LEU A 345 3.77 -10.71 -2.05
N HIS A 346 2.72 -10.43 -1.29
CA HIS A 346 1.68 -11.42 -0.96
C HIS A 346 0.99 -12.00 -2.21
N HIS A 347 0.86 -11.21 -3.28
CA HIS A 347 0.33 -11.67 -4.58
C HIS A 347 1.31 -12.56 -5.37
N ALA A 348 2.57 -12.59 -4.97
CA ALA A 348 3.62 -13.47 -5.52
C ALA A 348 3.93 -14.65 -4.58
N ILE A 349 3.29 -14.71 -3.40
CA ILE A 349 3.36 -15.87 -2.52
C ILE A 349 2.38 -16.92 -3.06
N LEU A 350 2.92 -17.94 -3.72
CA LEU A 350 2.17 -19.15 -4.00
C LEU A 350 2.32 -20.08 -2.79
N ARG A 351 1.22 -20.27 -2.06
CA ARG A 351 1.16 -21.27 -1.00
C ARG A 351 1.05 -22.66 -1.65
N LEU A 352 2.07 -23.47 -1.45
CA LEU A 352 2.01 -24.91 -1.68
C LEU A 352 1.58 -25.57 -0.38
N ASP A 353 0.43 -26.24 -0.39
CA ASP A 353 -0.01 -27.11 0.71
C ASP A 353 0.70 -28.47 0.59
N LEU A 354 2.04 -28.43 0.60
CA LEU A 354 2.90 -29.60 0.59
C LEU A 354 4.05 -29.34 1.57
N ALA A 355 4.15 -30.18 2.60
CA ALA A 355 5.10 -30.03 3.67
C ALA A 355 5.78 -31.36 4.02
N ASP A 356 6.71 -31.29 4.97
CA ASP A 356 7.56 -32.40 5.37
C ASP A 356 6.80 -33.65 5.86
N LEU A 357 5.61 -33.44 6.44
CA LEU A 357 4.71 -34.50 6.86
C LEU A 357 4.17 -35.30 5.67
N ASP A 358 3.76 -34.64 4.59
CA ASP A 358 3.20 -35.29 3.40
C ASP A 358 4.22 -36.22 2.74
N PHE A 359 5.48 -35.77 2.68
CA PHE A 359 6.59 -36.59 2.20
C PHE A 359 6.84 -37.79 3.10
N THR A 360 6.76 -37.60 4.42
CA THR A 360 6.95 -38.68 5.41
C THR A 360 5.84 -39.72 5.30
N GLU A 361 4.58 -39.32 5.25
CA GLU A 361 3.44 -40.24 5.11
C GLU A 361 3.50 -41.03 3.80
N TYR A 362 3.89 -40.37 2.71
CA TYR A 362 4.06 -41.07 1.44
C TYR A 362 5.21 -42.08 1.49
N LEU A 363 6.32 -41.72 2.13
CA LEU A 363 7.44 -42.62 2.38
C LEU A 363 7.03 -43.86 3.15
N MET A 364 6.18 -43.68 4.18
CA MET A 364 5.62 -44.79 4.94
C MET A 364 4.78 -45.72 4.07
N LYS A 365 3.95 -45.18 3.16
CA LYS A 365 3.16 -45.99 2.23
C LYS A 365 4.06 -46.85 1.33
N LEU A 366 5.12 -46.27 0.77
CA LEU A 366 6.07 -47.00 -0.06
C LEU A 366 6.79 -48.12 0.70
N LEU A 367 7.19 -47.86 1.95
CA LEU A 367 7.82 -48.88 2.79
C LEU A 367 6.86 -50.01 3.16
N ASN A 368 5.59 -49.68 3.45
CA ASN A 368 4.55 -50.68 3.70
C ASN A 368 4.32 -51.57 2.47
N GLU A 369 4.27 -50.99 1.26
CA GLU A 369 4.15 -51.74 0.00
C GLU A 369 5.36 -52.66 -0.26
N LEU A 370 6.54 -52.29 0.25
CA LEU A 370 7.75 -53.11 0.23
C LEU A 370 7.81 -54.15 1.37
N GLY A 371 6.78 -54.22 2.22
CA GLY A 371 6.65 -55.19 3.30
C GLY A 371 7.17 -54.72 4.67
N TYR A 372 7.63 -53.47 4.79
CA TYR A 372 8.07 -52.88 6.06
C TYR A 372 6.89 -52.19 6.76
N ASN A 373 6.24 -52.91 7.68
CA ASN A 373 5.11 -52.37 8.44
C ASN A 373 5.58 -51.73 9.75
N PHE A 374 5.33 -50.43 9.92
CA PHE A 374 5.67 -49.70 11.15
C PHE A 374 4.48 -49.63 12.12
N VAL A 375 4.64 -50.16 13.33
CA VAL A 375 3.68 -49.97 14.43
C VAL A 375 3.75 -48.53 14.94
N ASN A 376 2.74 -48.01 15.65
CA ASN A 376 2.67 -46.60 16.06
C ASN A 376 3.93 -46.07 16.77
N ALA A 377 4.64 -46.89 17.55
CA ALA A 377 5.88 -46.51 18.24
C ALA A 377 7.14 -46.48 17.33
N GLN A 378 7.07 -47.05 16.13
CA GLN A 378 8.19 -47.14 15.18
C GLN A 378 8.09 -46.13 14.03
N ARG A 379 7.03 -45.31 14.00
CA ARG A 379 6.80 -44.33 12.93
C ARG A 379 7.85 -43.22 12.90
N GLU A 380 8.50 -42.95 14.03
CA GLU A 380 9.60 -41.97 14.15
C GLU A 380 10.89 -42.39 13.43
N ILE A 381 11.00 -43.66 13.02
CA ILE A 381 12.14 -44.14 12.22
C ILE A 381 12.07 -43.61 10.79
N VAL A 382 10.87 -43.35 10.26
CA VAL A 382 10.66 -42.97 8.86
C VAL A 382 11.16 -41.55 8.55
N PRO A 383 10.98 -40.55 9.43
CA PRO A 383 11.70 -39.28 9.33
C PRO A 383 13.22 -39.43 9.27
N ASP A 384 13.83 -40.27 10.13
CA ASP A 384 15.29 -40.49 10.15
C ASP A 384 15.79 -41.15 8.85
N VAL A 385 15.00 -42.08 8.30
CA VAL A 385 15.26 -42.69 6.98
C VAL A 385 15.16 -41.65 5.86
N LYS A 386 14.15 -40.78 5.90
CA LYS A 386 13.96 -39.70 4.93
C LYS A 386 15.13 -38.73 4.94
N GLU A 387 15.56 -38.27 6.11
CA GLU A 387 16.66 -37.31 6.25
C GLU A 387 18.01 -37.89 5.78
N LYS A 388 18.25 -39.18 6.03
CA LYS A 388 19.53 -39.83 5.69
C LYS A 388 19.60 -40.35 4.26
N LEU A 389 18.48 -40.77 3.67
CA LEU A 389 18.48 -41.50 2.40
C LEU A 389 17.74 -40.78 1.26
N CYS A 390 16.90 -39.77 1.54
CA CYS A 390 16.22 -39.01 0.50
C CYS A 390 17.01 -37.74 0.16
N SER A 391 17.11 -37.45 -1.13
CA SER A 391 17.75 -36.24 -1.65
C SER A 391 16.99 -35.72 -2.87
N VAL A 392 17.10 -34.42 -3.12
CA VAL A 392 16.51 -33.80 -4.30
C VAL A 392 17.45 -34.01 -5.49
N ALA A 393 16.98 -34.76 -6.49
CA ALA A 393 17.77 -35.05 -7.68
C ALA A 393 17.90 -33.82 -8.59
N PHE A 394 19.14 -33.48 -8.97
CA PHE A 394 19.41 -32.39 -9.93
C PHE A 394 18.91 -32.73 -11.35
N GLU A 395 19.01 -33.99 -11.76
CA GLU A 395 18.53 -34.49 -13.05
C GLU A 395 17.73 -35.79 -12.83
N PHE A 396 16.41 -35.61 -12.69
CA PHE A 396 15.44 -36.64 -12.34
C PHE A 396 15.54 -37.87 -13.25
N ASP A 397 15.38 -37.67 -14.55
CA ASP A 397 15.23 -38.78 -15.51
C ASP A 397 16.51 -39.62 -15.61
N GLY A 398 17.68 -38.98 -15.45
CA GLY A 398 18.98 -39.65 -15.43
C GLY A 398 19.26 -40.46 -14.17
N GLN A 399 18.88 -39.95 -12.98
CA GLN A 399 19.07 -40.69 -11.72
C GLN A 399 18.09 -41.87 -11.61
N MET A 400 16.86 -41.68 -12.08
CA MET A 400 15.84 -42.74 -12.18
C MET A 400 16.30 -43.93 -13.02
N ALA A 401 16.89 -43.68 -14.20
CA ALA A 401 17.39 -44.72 -15.07
C ALA A 401 18.55 -45.51 -14.42
N LYS A 402 19.41 -44.85 -13.62
CA LYS A 402 20.50 -45.49 -12.86
C LYS A 402 19.97 -46.31 -11.69
N ALA A 403 18.92 -45.84 -11.02
CA ALA A 403 18.30 -46.50 -9.88
C ALA A 403 17.63 -47.83 -10.30
N VAL A 404 16.90 -47.84 -11.43
CA VAL A 404 16.25 -49.06 -11.98
C VAL A 404 17.27 -50.14 -12.40
N SER A 405 18.51 -49.76 -12.71
CA SER A 405 19.59 -50.68 -13.12
C SER A 405 20.21 -51.46 -11.95
N ARG A 406 20.13 -50.95 -10.71
CA ARG A 406 20.68 -51.62 -9.52
C ARG A 406 19.66 -52.60 -8.93
N LYS A 407 19.76 -53.88 -9.31
CA LYS A 407 18.95 -54.95 -8.70
C LYS A 407 19.54 -55.40 -7.36
N SER A 408 18.66 -55.50 -6.36
CA SER A 408 18.77 -56.13 -5.02
C SER A 408 19.53 -55.39 -3.92
N ILE A 409 18.82 -55.03 -2.83
CA ILE A 409 19.40 -54.72 -1.50
C ILE A 409 18.43 -55.15 -0.38
N ASN A 410 18.95 -55.88 0.62
CA ASN A 410 18.29 -56.29 1.87
C ASN A 410 18.30 -55.14 2.89
N LEU A 411 17.18 -54.91 3.60
CA LEU A 411 17.14 -54.04 4.78
C LEU A 411 17.29 -54.93 6.02
N GLN A 412 18.46 -54.95 6.66
CA GLN A 412 18.58 -55.49 8.02
C GLN A 412 18.30 -54.36 9.02
N LEU A 413 17.16 -54.44 9.72
CA LEU A 413 16.85 -53.57 10.85
C LEU A 413 17.79 -53.93 12.01
N ALA A 414 18.71 -53.03 12.34
CA ALA A 414 19.61 -53.16 13.48
C ALA A 414 18.82 -53.01 14.79
N THR A 415 18.30 -54.10 15.33
CA THR A 415 18.02 -54.18 16.76
C THR A 415 19.36 -54.32 17.47
N THR A 416 19.69 -53.32 18.31
CA THR A 416 20.82 -53.23 19.24
C THR A 416 22.15 -52.68 18.69
N GLY A 417 22.52 -51.52 19.23
CA GLY A 417 23.84 -50.90 19.34
C GLY A 417 24.98 -51.42 18.48
N ASN A 418 25.18 -50.83 17.30
CA ASN A 418 26.47 -50.30 16.85
C ASN A 418 26.31 -49.53 15.54
N ARG A 419 27.05 -48.42 15.43
CA ARG A 419 27.05 -47.52 14.26
C ARG A 419 27.72 -48.20 13.06
N SER A 420 26.92 -48.59 12.07
CA SER A 420 27.22 -48.51 10.62
C SER A 420 26.11 -49.21 9.84
N CYS A 421 25.46 -48.53 8.88
CA CYS A 421 24.57 -49.17 7.91
C CYS A 421 24.98 -48.77 6.49
N GLY A 422 25.24 -49.78 5.65
CA GLY A 422 25.46 -49.62 4.22
C GLY A 422 24.16 -49.35 3.44
N TYR A 423 24.30 -48.65 2.33
CA TYR A 423 23.27 -48.02 1.48
C TYR A 423 22.24 -48.96 0.84
N PRO A 424 20.98 -48.50 0.67
CA PRO A 424 20.13 -48.86 -0.46
C PRO A 424 19.61 -47.64 -1.25
N GLU A 425 20.18 -47.38 -2.44
CA GLU A 425 19.97 -46.14 -3.21
C GLU A 425 18.99 -46.28 -4.40
N ALA A 426 18.36 -47.44 -4.64
CA ALA A 426 17.86 -47.79 -5.98
C ALA A 426 16.33 -47.93 -6.15
N LEU A 427 15.57 -48.37 -5.15
CA LEU A 427 14.12 -48.56 -5.32
C LEU A 427 13.27 -47.41 -4.77
N PHE A 428 13.84 -46.64 -3.85
CA PHE A 428 13.11 -45.63 -3.09
C PHE A 428 12.96 -44.30 -3.84
N GLN A 429 14.00 -43.94 -4.62
CA GLN A 429 13.93 -42.79 -5.51
C GLN A 429 12.87 -42.99 -6.58
N SER A 430 12.61 -44.22 -7.08
CA SER A 430 11.75 -44.39 -8.26
C SER A 430 10.26 -44.17 -8.06
N THR A 431 9.75 -44.50 -6.89
CA THR A 431 8.32 -44.43 -6.60
C THR A 431 7.95 -43.08 -5.97
N PHE A 432 8.85 -42.51 -5.16
CA PHE A 432 8.74 -41.17 -4.57
C PHE A 432 8.69 -40.06 -5.63
N LEU A 433 9.54 -40.17 -6.64
CA LEU A 433 9.69 -39.20 -7.70
C LEU A 433 8.56 -39.28 -8.76
N ASN A 434 7.99 -40.46 -9.00
CA ASN A 434 6.80 -40.61 -9.85
C ASN A 434 5.55 -39.96 -9.24
N LEU A 435 5.42 -39.90 -7.91
CA LEU A 435 4.33 -39.17 -7.25
C LEU A 435 4.49 -37.66 -7.43
N ILE A 436 5.70 -37.13 -7.25
CA ILE A 436 5.98 -35.70 -7.49
C ILE A 436 5.66 -35.38 -8.96
N ARG A 437 6.09 -36.21 -9.92
CA ARG A 437 5.80 -35.99 -11.34
C ARG A 437 4.31 -36.02 -11.65
N ASN A 438 3.56 -36.99 -11.13
CA ASN A 438 2.12 -37.13 -11.42
C ASN A 438 1.28 -36.07 -10.71
N HIS A 439 1.51 -35.78 -9.42
CA HIS A 439 0.78 -34.72 -8.72
C HIS A 439 1.20 -33.32 -9.15
N VAL A 440 2.49 -33.05 -9.40
CA VAL A 440 2.91 -31.76 -9.96
C VAL A 440 2.33 -31.59 -11.36
N LEU A 441 2.39 -32.58 -12.27
CA LEU A 441 1.80 -32.43 -13.60
C LEU A 441 0.27 -32.32 -13.58
N GLU A 442 -0.43 -33.01 -12.68
CA GLU A 442 -1.89 -32.93 -12.56
C GLU A 442 -2.36 -31.60 -11.96
N ILE A 443 -1.63 -31.07 -10.96
CA ILE A 443 -1.82 -29.73 -10.39
C ILE A 443 -1.45 -28.66 -11.42
N THR A 444 -0.35 -28.83 -12.15
CA THR A 444 0.08 -27.90 -13.21
C THR A 444 -0.89 -27.94 -14.39
N HIS A 445 -1.41 -29.10 -14.79
CA HIS A 445 -2.41 -29.23 -15.85
C HIS A 445 -3.74 -28.59 -15.44
N ASN A 446 -4.23 -28.82 -14.21
CA ASN A 446 -5.45 -28.17 -13.71
C ASN A 446 -5.26 -26.65 -13.51
N SER A 447 -4.06 -26.21 -13.13
CA SER A 447 -3.72 -24.79 -12.97
C SER A 447 -3.54 -24.09 -14.32
N ILE A 448 -2.91 -24.75 -15.29
CA ILE A 448 -2.78 -24.30 -16.68
C ILE A 448 -4.16 -24.28 -17.34
N MET A 449 -4.99 -25.31 -17.17
CA MET A 449 -6.34 -25.34 -17.73
C MET A 449 -7.24 -24.26 -17.13
N LYS A 450 -7.18 -24.00 -15.81
CA LYS A 450 -7.84 -22.83 -15.18
C LYS A 450 -7.31 -21.50 -15.70
N CYS A 451 -6.00 -21.39 -15.95
CA CYS A 451 -5.39 -20.21 -16.54
C CYS A 451 -5.78 -20.02 -18.01
N ILE A 452 -5.89 -21.09 -18.80
CA ILE A 452 -6.25 -21.07 -20.23
C ILE A 452 -7.74 -20.75 -20.40
N THR A 453 -8.64 -21.34 -19.61
CA THR A 453 -10.07 -20.99 -19.66
C THR A 453 -10.35 -19.54 -19.26
N ASN A 454 -9.47 -18.92 -18.48
CA ASN A 454 -9.56 -17.49 -18.13
C ASN A 454 -8.80 -16.58 -19.12
N ARG A 455 -8.00 -17.11 -20.05
CA ARG A 455 -7.12 -16.32 -20.94
C ARG A 455 -7.37 -16.49 -22.44
N THR A 456 -8.34 -17.30 -22.88
CA THR A 456 -8.78 -17.25 -24.29
C THR A 456 -9.70 -16.05 -24.55
N SER A 457 -9.16 -14.84 -24.40
CA SER A 457 -9.45 -13.76 -25.34
C SER A 457 -8.20 -12.89 -25.51
N LYS A 458 -7.58 -13.05 -26.68
CA LYS A 458 -6.47 -12.29 -27.28
C LYS A 458 -5.05 -12.81 -27.06
N GLU A 459 -4.51 -13.31 -28.17
CA GLU A 459 -3.11 -13.62 -28.46
C GLU A 459 -2.20 -12.42 -28.21
N LEU A 460 -1.02 -12.65 -27.61
CA LEU A 460 0.14 -11.76 -27.70
C LEU A 460 1.42 -12.60 -27.64
N THR A 461 2.19 -12.51 -28.72
CA THR A 461 3.54 -13.07 -28.91
C THR A 461 4.56 -12.38 -27.99
N ALA A 462 5.38 -13.16 -27.28
CA ALA A 462 6.41 -12.66 -26.36
C ALA A 462 7.77 -12.43 -27.05
N PRO A 463 8.53 -11.36 -26.72
CA PRO A 463 9.92 -11.20 -27.13
C PRO A 463 10.91 -11.87 -26.14
N SER A 464 12.06 -12.28 -26.67
CA SER A 464 13.12 -13.04 -26.00
C SER A 464 13.76 -12.31 -24.81
N LEU A 465 13.66 -12.89 -23.60
CA LEU A 465 14.41 -12.47 -22.42
C LEU A 465 15.89 -12.92 -22.52
N LYS A 466 16.82 -11.96 -22.39
CA LYS A 466 18.24 -12.24 -22.14
C LYS A 466 18.44 -12.70 -20.69
N SER A 467 19.34 -13.66 -20.49
CA SER A 467 19.58 -14.36 -19.22
C SER A 467 20.01 -13.44 -18.07
N THR A 468 19.13 -13.24 -17.09
CA THR A 468 19.48 -12.71 -15.77
C THR A 468 20.03 -13.87 -14.91
N LYS A 469 21.22 -13.72 -14.32
CA LYS A 469 21.78 -14.74 -13.42
C LYS A 469 21.03 -14.71 -12.08
N ILE A 470 20.27 -15.76 -11.79
CA ILE A 470 19.67 -16.00 -10.48
C ILE A 470 20.77 -16.54 -9.56
N LYS A 471 20.93 -15.94 -8.37
CA LYS A 471 21.86 -16.41 -7.34
C LYS A 471 21.05 -17.06 -6.23
N ILE A 472 21.12 -18.38 -6.12
CA ILE A 472 20.54 -19.16 -5.01
C ILE A 472 21.58 -19.11 -3.89
N ILE A 473 21.15 -18.75 -2.67
CA ILE A 473 22.00 -18.78 -1.48
C ILE A 473 21.65 -20.06 -0.74
N ASP A 474 22.53 -21.05 -0.82
CA ASP A 474 22.37 -22.28 -0.05
C ASP A 474 22.66 -22.00 1.44
N PRO A 475 21.91 -22.61 2.38
CA PRO A 475 22.27 -22.56 3.79
C PRO A 475 23.65 -23.22 4.01
N PRO A 476 24.43 -22.77 5.02
CA PRO A 476 25.72 -23.37 5.31
C PRO A 476 25.54 -24.85 5.64
N GLU A 477 26.41 -25.70 5.07
CA GLU A 477 26.39 -27.14 5.33
C GLU A 477 26.48 -27.40 6.84
N PRO A 478 25.61 -28.27 7.40
CA PRO A 478 25.74 -28.70 8.78
C PRO A 478 27.06 -29.46 8.96
N GLN A 479 27.87 -29.03 9.94
CA GLN A 479 29.14 -29.65 10.31
C GLN A 479 28.98 -31.06 10.90
#